data_AF-A0A5K1D9L6-F1
#
_entry.id   AF-A0A5K1D9L6-F1
#
_cell.length_a   1.000
_cell.length_b   1.000
_cell.length_c   1.000
_cell.angle_alpha   90.00
_cell.angle_beta   90.00
_cell.angle_gamma   90.00
#
_symmetry.space_group_name_H-M   'P 1'
#
loop_
_entity.id
_entity.type
_entity.pdbx_description
1 polymer ?
#
loop_
_entity_poly.entity_id
_entity_poly.type
_entity_poly.pdbx_seq_one_letter_code
_entity_poly.pdbx_strand_id
1 'polypeptide(L)'
;LPESPNFKVRLTLDVKQGGGTKSQFYLMDIGSCWKNDGSPCDGDVLTDVTRYSEMIINPQTPAWCSPTNLAACPPFHITPNNNKIHRNDTANFPYSAYHYYCGPGTARYMEKPFSTCDPYSNPQAQELVQLLPHPVWAEYGYPSKKGEGWVGDPRTWELDVGGLSSRLYFYQ
;
A
#
# COMPACT_ATOMS: atom_id res chain seq x y z
N LEU A 1 14.37 0.58 0.34
CA LEU A 1 13.19 -0.32 0.29
C LEU A 1 13.36 -1.43 1.32
N PRO A 2 12.29 -1.88 2.00
CA PRO A 2 12.37 -3.03 2.87
C PRO A 2 12.71 -4.28 2.05
N GLU A 3 13.90 -4.83 2.28
CA GLU A 3 14.28 -6.14 1.75
C GLU A 3 14.05 -7.16 2.85
N SER A 4 12.99 -7.95 2.70
CA SER A 4 12.71 -9.06 3.60
C SER A 4 12.36 -10.31 2.80
N PRO A 5 13.29 -10.83 1.97
CA PRO A 5 12.98 -11.82 0.93
C PRO A 5 12.40 -13.14 1.45
N ASN A 6 12.42 -13.38 2.76
CA ASN A 6 11.93 -14.58 3.42
C ASN A 6 10.83 -14.31 4.46
N PHE A 7 10.23 -13.12 4.47
CA PHE A 7 9.16 -12.83 5.42
C PHE A 7 7.81 -13.33 4.91
N LYS A 8 7.45 -14.52 5.36
CA LYS A 8 6.16 -15.15 5.10
C LYS A 8 5.33 -15.24 6.38
N VAL A 9 4.04 -14.97 6.27
CA VAL A 9 3.10 -15.00 7.39
C VAL A 9 1.97 -15.97 7.07
N ARG A 10 1.70 -16.91 7.98
CA ARG A 10 0.50 -17.74 7.94
C ARG A 10 -0.44 -17.29 9.05
N LEU A 11 -1.65 -16.88 8.68
CA LEU A 11 -2.65 -16.42 9.65
C LEU A 11 -4.04 -16.92 9.27
N THR A 12 -4.88 -17.19 10.27
CA THR A 12 -6.31 -17.44 10.06
C THR A 12 -7.09 -16.25 10.59
N LEU A 13 -7.95 -15.67 9.75
CA LEU A 13 -8.77 -14.52 10.09
C LEU A 13 -10.25 -14.86 9.87
N ASP A 14 -11.07 -14.56 10.87
CA ASP A 14 -12.52 -14.65 10.83
C ASP A 14 -13.11 -13.32 11.30
N VAL A 15 -13.47 -12.47 10.34
CA VAL A 15 -14.04 -11.16 10.63
C VAL A 15 -15.50 -11.33 11.05
N LYS A 16 -15.77 -11.25 12.36
CA LYS A 16 -17.12 -11.44 12.91
C LYS A 16 -18.10 -10.33 12.56
N GLN A 17 -17.63 -9.09 12.53
CA GLN A 17 -18.45 -7.92 12.28
C GLN A 17 -17.59 -6.81 11.65
N GLY A 18 -18.14 -6.12 10.65
CA GLY A 18 -17.50 -4.97 10.02
C GLY A 18 -17.80 -3.66 10.75
N GLY A 19 -16.91 -2.67 10.61
CA GLY A 19 -17.07 -1.32 11.17
C GLY A 19 -17.93 -0.36 10.33
N GLY A 20 -18.59 -0.87 9.27
CA GLY A 20 -19.45 -0.11 8.36
C GLY A 20 -18.78 0.26 7.02
N THR A 21 -19.48 1.06 6.21
CA THR A 21 -19.08 1.37 4.83
C THR A 21 -17.81 2.22 4.71
N LYS A 22 -17.42 2.90 5.78
CA LYS A 22 -16.23 3.76 5.83
C LYS A 22 -15.08 3.16 6.65
N SER A 23 -15.26 1.99 7.27
CA SER A 23 -14.17 1.38 8.03
C SER A 23 -13.11 0.82 7.09
N GLN A 24 -11.85 1.13 7.34
CA GLN A 24 -10.73 0.39 6.77
C GLN A 24 -10.36 -0.73 7.76
N PHE A 25 -10.16 -1.93 7.25
CA PHE A 25 -9.67 -3.07 8.03
C PHE A 25 -8.47 -3.62 7.26
N TYR A 26 -7.31 -3.60 7.90
CA TYR A 26 -6.07 -4.03 7.27
C TYR A 26 -5.81 -5.51 7.57
N LEU A 27 -5.71 -6.34 6.53
CA LEU A 27 -5.24 -7.73 6.67
C LEU A 27 -3.77 -7.76 7.08
N MET A 28 -2.98 -6.85 6.49
CA MET A 28 -1.59 -6.62 6.84
C MET A 28 -1.29 -5.14 6.75
N ASP A 29 -0.60 -4.63 7.76
CA ASP A 29 -0.04 -3.27 7.82
C ASP A 29 1.42 -3.40 8.26
N ILE A 30 2.33 -2.84 7.47
CA ILE A 30 3.76 -2.80 7.78
C ILE A 30 4.19 -1.35 7.86
N GLY A 31 4.56 -0.93 9.07
CA GLY A 31 5.19 0.34 9.37
C GLY A 31 6.71 0.27 9.34
N SER A 32 7.37 1.33 8.89
CA SER A 32 8.83 1.47 8.88
C SER A 32 9.26 2.93 8.82
N CYS A 33 10.56 3.21 8.92
CA CYS A 33 11.09 4.57 8.87
C CYS A 33 12.39 4.63 8.07
N TRP A 34 12.50 5.60 7.16
CA TRP A 34 13.76 6.09 6.56
C TRP A 34 13.61 7.55 6.13
N LYS A 35 14.69 8.25 5.82
CA LYS A 35 14.63 9.63 5.33
C LYS A 35 14.28 9.67 3.84
N ASN A 36 14.00 10.86 3.30
CA ASN A 36 13.67 11.03 1.88
C ASN A 36 14.82 10.66 0.91
N ASP A 37 16.05 10.53 1.38
CA ASP A 37 17.21 10.05 0.60
C ASP A 37 17.48 8.55 0.81
N GLY A 38 16.67 7.88 1.65
CA GLY A 38 16.80 6.48 2.04
C GLY A 38 17.81 6.19 3.12
N SER A 39 18.43 7.21 3.72
CA SER A 39 19.22 7.01 4.94
C SER A 39 18.33 6.55 6.11
N PRO A 40 18.89 5.83 7.09
CA PRO A 40 18.13 5.40 8.26
C PRO A 40 17.57 6.59 9.05
N CYS A 41 16.41 6.38 9.67
CA CYS A 41 15.89 7.35 10.63
C CYS A 41 16.77 7.46 11.87
N ASP A 42 16.86 8.67 12.43
CA ASP A 42 17.66 8.99 13.62
C ASP A 42 16.87 9.68 14.73
N GLY A 43 15.55 9.78 14.59
CA GLY A 43 14.64 10.44 15.51
C GLY A 43 14.39 11.92 15.20
N ASP A 44 14.96 12.45 14.11
CA ASP A 44 14.70 13.82 13.68
C ASP A 44 13.32 13.94 13.01
N VAL A 45 12.39 14.58 13.73
CA VAL A 45 11.01 14.79 13.29
C VAL A 45 10.87 15.58 11.98
N LEU A 46 11.91 16.32 11.57
CA LEU A 46 11.89 17.11 10.34
C LEU A 46 12.33 16.32 9.11
N THR A 47 13.20 15.31 9.29
CA THR A 47 13.82 14.60 8.17
C THR A 47 13.43 13.12 8.10
N ASP A 48 13.05 12.52 9.22
CA ASP A 48 12.49 11.18 9.27
C ASP A 48 11.11 11.13 8.60
N VAL A 49 10.84 10.00 7.95
CA VAL A 49 9.55 9.74 7.30
C VAL A 49 9.07 8.35 7.69
N THR A 50 7.89 8.31 8.30
CA THR A 50 7.20 7.07 8.66
C THR A 50 6.43 6.55 7.44
N ARG A 51 6.52 5.25 7.17
CA ARG A 51 5.95 4.67 5.95
C ARG A 51 5.15 3.44 6.23
N TYR A 52 4.03 3.33 5.52
CA TYR A 52 3.08 2.24 5.71
C TYR A 52 2.69 1.59 4.38
N SER A 53 2.56 0.27 4.43
CA SER A 53 1.97 -0.56 3.39
C SER A 53 0.77 -1.29 3.98
N GLU A 54 -0.43 -0.99 3.49
CA GLU A 54 -1.68 -1.40 4.13
C GLU A 54 -2.60 -2.15 3.15
N MET A 55 -2.95 -3.40 3.43
CA MET A 55 -3.92 -4.18 2.63
C MET A 55 -5.33 -4.08 3.21
N ILE A 56 -6.21 -3.29 2.61
CA ILE A 56 -7.60 -3.12 3.08
C ILE A 56 -8.49 -4.25 2.55
N ILE A 57 -9.15 -5.02 3.41
CA ILE A 57 -10.03 -6.13 2.99
C ILE A 57 -11.53 -5.84 3.08
N ASN A 58 -11.94 -4.65 3.53
CA ASN A 58 -13.35 -4.26 3.47
C ASN A 58 -13.79 -4.12 1.99
N PRO A 59 -14.75 -4.95 1.50
CA PRO A 59 -15.16 -4.92 0.09
C PRO A 59 -15.82 -3.59 -0.33
N GLN A 60 -16.29 -2.80 0.62
CA GLN A 60 -16.94 -1.51 0.35
C GLN A 60 -15.94 -0.38 0.12
N THR A 61 -14.65 -0.58 0.40
CA THR A 61 -13.61 0.43 0.15
C THR A 61 -13.42 0.63 -1.35
N PRO A 62 -13.63 1.84 -1.88
CA PRO A 62 -13.44 2.14 -3.30
C PRO A 62 -11.95 2.29 -3.64
N ALA A 63 -11.57 2.17 -4.92
CA ALA A 63 -10.28 2.64 -5.37
C ALA A 63 -10.36 4.17 -5.61
N TRP A 64 -9.49 4.95 -4.96
CA TRP A 64 -9.37 6.38 -5.28
C TRP A 64 -8.33 6.60 -6.38
N CYS A 65 -7.30 5.76 -6.42
CA CYS A 65 -6.43 5.64 -7.57
C CYS A 65 -7.25 5.23 -8.81
N SER A 66 -7.22 6.06 -9.84
CA SER A 66 -7.96 5.86 -11.09
C SER A 66 -7.35 6.65 -12.25
N PRO A 67 -7.68 6.35 -13.52
CA PRO A 67 -7.18 7.10 -14.67
C PRO A 67 -7.49 8.60 -14.61
N THR A 68 -8.55 9.00 -13.91
CA THR A 68 -8.96 10.40 -13.74
C THR A 68 -8.46 11.03 -12.44
N ASN A 69 -7.80 10.26 -11.57
CA ASN A 69 -7.25 10.73 -10.29
C ASN A 69 -5.85 10.14 -10.04
N LEU A 70 -4.90 10.50 -10.91
CA LEU A 70 -3.53 10.00 -10.83
C LEU A 70 -2.77 10.47 -9.59
N ALA A 71 -3.21 11.55 -8.94
CA ALA A 71 -2.64 12.05 -7.68
C ALA A 71 -2.77 11.03 -6.53
N ALA A 72 -3.78 10.17 -6.58
CA ALA A 72 -4.03 9.10 -5.63
C ALA A 72 -3.30 7.78 -5.98
N CYS A 73 -2.53 7.74 -7.07
CA CYS A 73 -1.83 6.56 -7.55
C CYS A 73 -0.32 6.66 -7.32
N PRO A 74 0.37 5.55 -7.01
CA PRO A 74 1.83 5.54 -7.04
C PRO A 74 2.31 5.79 -8.49
N PRO A 75 3.50 6.39 -8.69
CA PRO A 75 4.02 6.71 -10.03
C PRO A 75 4.10 5.51 -10.99
N PHE A 76 4.38 4.32 -10.45
CA PHE A 76 4.38 3.07 -11.21
C PHE A 76 4.05 1.87 -10.33
N HIS A 77 3.59 0.81 -10.98
CA HIS A 77 3.42 -0.53 -10.42
C HIS A 77 4.61 -1.40 -10.87
N ILE A 78 5.18 -2.20 -9.96
CA ILE A 78 6.23 -3.17 -10.29
C ILE A 78 5.61 -4.56 -10.36
N THR A 79 5.65 -5.18 -11.54
CA THR A 79 5.24 -6.57 -11.73
C THR A 79 6.19 -7.55 -11.04
N PRO A 80 5.81 -8.82 -10.84
CA PRO A 80 6.73 -9.86 -10.35
C PRO A 80 8.05 -9.96 -11.11
N ASN A 81 7.99 -9.75 -12.43
CA ASN A 81 9.13 -9.81 -13.34
C ASN A 81 9.94 -8.50 -13.38
N ASN A 82 9.78 -7.61 -12.39
CA ASN A 82 10.45 -6.31 -12.28
C ASN A 82 10.12 -5.28 -13.39
N ASN A 83 9.12 -5.54 -14.23
CA ASN A 83 8.65 -4.53 -15.19
C ASN A 83 7.91 -3.42 -14.45
N LYS A 84 8.23 -2.17 -14.77
CA LYS A 84 7.52 -0.98 -14.29
C LYS A 84 6.41 -0.61 -15.26
N ILE A 85 5.18 -0.52 -14.76
CA ILE A 85 4.03 0.00 -15.49
C ILE A 85 3.71 1.36 -14.90
N HIS A 86 3.87 2.43 -15.68
CA HIS A 86 3.65 3.78 -15.21
C HIS A 86 2.15 4.09 -15.11
N ARG A 87 1.76 4.93 -14.15
CA ARG A 87 0.35 5.31 -13.92
C ARG A 87 -0.31 6.10 -15.06
N ASN A 88 0.46 6.52 -16.07
CA ASN A 88 -0.05 7.13 -17.30
C ASN A 88 -0.34 6.10 -18.40
N ASP A 89 0.13 4.85 -18.24
CA ASP A 89 -0.28 3.72 -19.07
C ASP A 89 -1.66 3.24 -18.59
N THR A 90 -2.70 3.94 -19.05
CA THR A 90 -4.08 3.70 -18.64
C THR A 90 -4.62 2.34 -19.05
N ALA A 91 -3.97 1.66 -20.00
CA ALA A 91 -4.36 0.35 -20.48
C ALA A 91 -3.87 -0.77 -19.55
N ASN A 92 -2.70 -0.61 -18.94
CA ASN A 92 -2.04 -1.69 -18.21
C ASN A 92 -1.87 -1.44 -16.71
N PHE A 93 -1.91 -0.18 -16.25
CA PHE A 93 -1.74 0.12 -14.83
C PHE A 93 -2.92 -0.42 -14.00
N PRO A 94 -2.67 -1.19 -12.92
CA PRO A 94 -3.74 -1.85 -12.17
C PRO A 94 -4.37 -0.89 -11.15
N TYR A 95 -5.09 0.15 -11.61
CA TYR A 95 -5.67 1.19 -10.74
C TYR A 95 -6.51 0.63 -9.59
N SER A 96 -7.33 -0.38 -9.87
CA SER A 96 -8.21 -1.04 -8.88
C SER A 96 -7.47 -1.80 -7.79
N ALA A 97 -6.17 -2.03 -7.94
CA ALA A 97 -5.32 -2.67 -6.94
C ALA A 97 -4.90 -1.71 -5.80
N TYR A 98 -5.08 -0.40 -6.01
CA TYR A 98 -4.68 0.63 -5.08
C TYR A 98 -5.91 1.39 -4.59
N HIS A 99 -6.04 1.51 -3.27
CA HIS A 99 -6.97 2.47 -2.70
C HIS A 99 -6.40 3.87 -2.89
N TYR A 100 -5.22 4.13 -2.34
CA TYR A 100 -4.62 5.45 -2.26
C TYR A 100 -3.11 5.37 -2.07
N TYR A 101 -2.38 6.25 -2.74
CA TYR A 101 -0.99 6.57 -2.45
C TYR A 101 -0.91 8.05 -2.06
N CYS A 102 -0.19 8.32 -0.98
CA CYS A 102 0.23 9.67 -0.66
C CYS A 102 1.71 9.69 -0.29
N GLY A 103 2.40 10.71 -0.77
CA GLY A 103 3.82 10.92 -0.51
C GLY A 103 4.09 11.75 0.74
N PRO A 104 5.35 11.79 1.20
CA PRO A 104 5.75 12.61 2.33
C PRO A 104 5.64 14.09 2.00
N GLY A 105 5.06 14.87 2.92
CA GLY A 105 4.95 16.33 2.78
C GLY A 105 6.31 17.04 2.71
N THR A 106 7.39 16.38 3.12
CA THR A 106 8.78 16.87 3.07
C THR A 106 9.51 16.50 1.77
N ALA A 107 8.87 15.77 0.85
CA ALA A 107 9.47 15.38 -0.43
C ALA A 107 9.61 16.58 -1.38
N ARG A 108 10.79 16.71 -2.01
CA ARG A 108 11.13 17.87 -2.86
C ARG A 108 10.84 17.65 -4.35
N TYR A 109 10.88 16.40 -4.81
CA TYR A 109 10.88 16.07 -6.24
C TYR A 109 9.79 15.08 -6.63
N MET A 110 8.65 15.09 -5.93
CA MET A 110 7.53 14.21 -6.30
C MET A 110 7.02 14.54 -7.71
N GLU A 111 6.80 13.47 -8.48
CA GLU A 111 6.25 13.57 -9.83
C GLU A 111 4.77 14.02 -9.78
N LYS A 112 4.47 15.15 -10.43
CA LYS A 112 3.09 15.64 -10.55
C LYS A 112 2.28 14.78 -11.53
N PRO A 113 0.98 14.54 -11.26
CA PRO A 113 0.24 14.97 -10.08
C PRO A 113 0.52 14.06 -8.87
N PHE A 114 0.50 14.61 -7.66
CA PHE A 114 0.71 13.85 -6.43
C PHE A 114 -0.24 14.33 -5.33
N SER A 115 -0.43 13.50 -4.33
CA SER A 115 -1.06 13.86 -3.07
C SER A 115 -0.08 13.67 -1.93
N THR A 116 -0.16 14.52 -0.90
CA THR A 116 0.64 14.39 0.33
C THR A 116 -0.20 13.75 1.43
N CYS A 117 0.43 12.97 2.30
CA CYS A 117 -0.27 12.44 3.46
C CYS A 117 -0.62 13.55 4.46
N ASP A 118 -1.62 13.29 5.29
CA ASP A 118 -2.03 14.22 6.35
C ASP A 118 -0.85 14.50 7.31
N PRO A 119 -0.55 15.78 7.60
CA PRO A 119 0.60 16.15 8.42
C PRO A 119 0.34 16.07 9.93
N TYR A 120 -0.88 15.75 10.37
CA TYR A 120 -1.28 15.83 11.79
C TYR A 120 -1.39 14.46 12.47
N SER A 121 -1.50 13.38 11.69
CA SER A 121 -1.69 12.03 12.24
C SER A 121 -0.43 11.45 12.89
N ASN A 122 0.76 11.99 12.60
CA ASN A 122 2.04 11.56 13.15
C ASN A 122 2.98 12.78 13.30
N PRO A 123 3.83 12.87 14.35
CA PRO A 123 4.86 13.91 14.45
C PRO A 123 5.82 13.98 13.26
N GLN A 124 6.17 12.84 12.64
CA GLN A 124 6.97 12.82 11.41
C GLN A 124 6.10 12.86 10.15
N ALA A 125 6.69 13.29 9.03
CA ALA A 125 6.04 13.15 7.72
C ALA A 125 5.74 11.67 7.41
N GLN A 126 4.70 11.45 6.62
CA GLN A 126 4.20 10.10 6.33
C GLN A 126 4.19 9.80 4.83
N GLU A 127 4.39 8.54 4.47
CA GLU A 127 4.11 8.01 3.14
C GLU A 127 3.26 6.73 3.26
N LEU A 128 2.15 6.67 2.53
CA LEU A 128 1.21 5.55 2.60
C LEU A 128 1.04 4.91 1.23
N VAL A 129 1.05 3.58 1.21
CA VAL A 129 0.60 2.76 0.08
C VAL A 129 -0.55 1.89 0.56
N GLN A 130 -1.78 2.27 0.23
CA GLN A 130 -2.98 1.51 0.58
C GLN A 130 -3.43 0.66 -0.61
N LEU A 131 -3.52 -0.64 -0.39
CA LEU A 131 -3.82 -1.67 -1.37
C LEU A 131 -5.24 -2.21 -1.20
N LEU A 132 -5.78 -2.74 -2.28
CA LEU A 132 -7.06 -3.43 -2.34
C LEU A 132 -6.90 -4.83 -2.91
N PRO A 133 -7.81 -5.78 -2.58
CA PRO A 133 -7.82 -7.11 -3.16
C PRO A 133 -7.84 -7.05 -4.69
N HIS A 134 -6.87 -7.70 -5.32
CA HIS A 134 -6.68 -7.63 -6.76
C HIS A 134 -5.84 -8.80 -7.28
N PRO A 135 -6.07 -9.29 -8.52
CA PRO A 135 -5.32 -10.44 -9.06
C PRO A 135 -3.80 -10.26 -9.11
N VAL A 136 -3.32 -9.02 -9.23
CA VAL A 136 -1.87 -8.71 -9.23
C VAL A 136 -1.18 -9.03 -7.91
N TRP A 137 -1.93 -9.21 -6.82
CA TRP A 137 -1.39 -9.60 -5.51
C TRP A 137 -1.45 -11.10 -5.23
N ALA A 138 -2.15 -11.87 -6.09
CA ALA A 138 -2.47 -13.26 -5.82
C ALA A 138 -1.21 -14.15 -5.73
N GLU A 139 -0.17 -13.84 -6.49
CA GLU A 139 1.10 -14.57 -6.43
C GLU A 139 1.81 -14.45 -5.07
N TYR A 140 1.55 -13.37 -4.33
CA TYR A 140 2.04 -13.16 -2.97
C TYR A 140 1.09 -13.74 -1.92
N GLY A 141 0.05 -14.46 -2.33
CA GLY A 141 -0.94 -15.08 -1.44
C GLY A 141 -1.98 -14.12 -0.85
N TYR A 142 -2.01 -12.86 -1.30
CA TYR A 142 -2.97 -11.86 -0.86
C TYR A 142 -4.34 -12.02 -1.55
N PRO A 143 -5.42 -11.43 -0.97
CA PRO A 143 -6.74 -11.44 -1.57
C PRO A 143 -6.74 -10.98 -3.03
N SER A 144 -7.32 -11.80 -3.90
CA SER A 144 -7.38 -11.55 -5.35
C SER A 144 -8.63 -10.79 -5.76
N LYS A 145 -9.66 -10.81 -4.92
CA LYS A 145 -10.98 -10.22 -5.19
C LYS A 145 -11.56 -9.59 -3.93
N LYS A 146 -12.33 -8.52 -4.10
CA LYS A 146 -13.04 -7.87 -2.99
C LYS A 146 -13.98 -8.85 -2.30
N GLY A 147 -13.95 -8.87 -0.97
CA GLY A 147 -14.79 -9.72 -0.13
C GLY A 147 -14.14 -11.01 0.33
N GLU A 148 -13.01 -11.43 -0.28
CA GLU A 148 -12.27 -12.58 0.24
C GLU A 148 -11.70 -12.29 1.64
N GLY A 149 -11.94 -13.19 2.59
CA GLY A 149 -11.53 -13.02 3.98
C GLY A 149 -12.37 -12.02 4.78
N TRP A 150 -13.50 -11.56 4.24
CA TRP A 150 -14.42 -10.66 4.94
C TRP A 150 -15.49 -11.44 5.73
N VAL A 151 -16.51 -10.72 6.23
CA VAL A 151 -17.59 -11.28 7.06
C VAL A 151 -18.27 -12.46 6.34
N GLY A 152 -18.29 -13.62 6.99
CA GLY A 152 -18.86 -14.86 6.46
C GLY A 152 -17.89 -15.72 5.64
N ASP A 153 -16.64 -15.29 5.47
CA ASP A 153 -15.60 -16.00 4.71
C ASP A 153 -14.32 -16.14 5.56
N PRO A 154 -14.35 -16.94 6.65
CA PRO A 154 -13.16 -17.19 7.46
C PRO A 154 -12.10 -17.91 6.63
N ARG A 155 -10.87 -17.41 6.65
CA ARG A 155 -9.78 -17.92 5.79
C ARG A 155 -8.44 -17.99 6.48
N THR A 156 -7.66 -18.97 6.08
CA THR A 156 -6.23 -19.02 6.33
C THR A 156 -5.49 -18.48 5.12
N TRP A 157 -4.63 -17.50 5.35
CA TRP A 157 -3.74 -16.90 4.36
C TRP A 157 -2.32 -17.38 4.56
N GLU A 158 -1.58 -17.55 3.46
CA GLU A 158 -0.13 -17.67 3.43
C GLU A 158 0.43 -16.50 2.63
N LEU A 159 0.81 -15.44 3.32
CA LEU A 159 1.23 -14.18 2.72
C LEU A 159 2.74 -14.16 2.52
N ASP A 160 3.18 -13.88 1.30
CA ASP A 160 4.56 -13.49 1.00
C ASP A 160 4.71 -11.98 1.17
N VAL A 161 4.80 -11.57 2.45
CA VAL A 161 4.83 -10.18 2.88
C VAL A 161 6.11 -9.48 2.38
N GLY A 162 7.23 -10.21 2.40
CA GLY A 162 8.50 -9.77 1.85
C GLY A 162 8.47 -9.54 0.35
N GLY A 163 7.92 -10.50 -0.40
CA GLY A 163 7.77 -10.43 -1.84
C GLY A 163 6.96 -9.20 -2.26
N LEU A 164 5.76 -9.02 -1.68
CA LEU A 164 4.89 -7.89 -2.03
C LEU A 164 5.52 -6.54 -1.65
N SER A 165 6.06 -6.39 -0.44
CA SER A 165 6.63 -5.11 0.01
C SER A 165 7.82 -4.65 -0.83
N SER A 166 8.60 -5.57 -1.39
CA SER A 166 9.71 -5.27 -2.31
C SER A 166 9.28 -4.72 -3.68
N ARG A 167 7.98 -4.76 -4.00
CA ARG A 167 7.39 -4.32 -5.27
C ARG A 167 6.58 -3.04 -5.15
N LEU A 168 6.39 -2.54 -3.92
CA LEU A 168 5.67 -1.30 -3.69
C LEU A 168 6.58 -0.10 -3.94
N TYR A 169 5.98 0.97 -4.43
CA TYR A 169 6.67 2.23 -4.60
C TYR A 169 6.70 2.99 -3.26
N PHE A 170 7.89 3.44 -2.88
CA PHE A 170 8.09 4.46 -1.85
C PHE A 170 9.10 5.48 -2.38
N TYR A 171 8.86 6.75 -2.07
CA TYR A 171 9.68 7.87 -2.49
C TYR A 171 11.08 7.79 -1.86
N GLN A 172 12.09 7.94 -2.72
CA GLN A 172 13.51 8.04 -2.40
C GLN A 172 14.23 8.81 -3.52
#